data_AF-A0A6A8QKB8-F1
#
_entry.id   AF-A0A6A8QKB8-F1
#
_cell.length_a   1.000
_cell.length_b   1.000
_cell.length_c   1.000
_cell.angle_alpha   90.00
_cell.angle_beta   90.00
_cell.angle_gamma   90.00
#
_symmetry.space_group_name_H-M   'P 1'
#
loop_
_entity.id
_entity.type
_entity.pdbx_description
1 polymer ?
#
loop_
_entity_poly.entity_id
_entity_poly.type
_entity_poly.pdbx_seq_one_letter_code
_entity_poly.pdbx_strand_id
1 'polypeptide(L)'
;MGTLAVAINFCGGCNPAIDRREIASEIEQALTAAGYAVTYNDWDADFLVRLSGCEANCAFEYHPSDRPDAVVAGRTFAAVKVAEDSLPGRVVAAVKDHFERPHRDNAALSSDGPGGAGPEAAAIGGLGPDR
;
A
#
# COMPACT_ATOMS: atom_id res chain seq x y z
N MET A 1 -20.95 4.85 12.18
CA MET A 1 -19.74 4.85 11.33
C MET A 1 -18.64 4.20 12.15
N GLY A 2 -18.04 3.12 11.63
CA GLY A 2 -16.93 2.47 12.34
C GLY A 2 -15.72 3.40 12.40
N THR A 3 -14.93 3.29 13.46
CA THR A 3 -13.64 3.97 13.55
C THR A 3 -12.68 3.32 12.57
N LEU A 4 -12.04 4.12 11.71
CA LEU A 4 -11.03 3.64 10.76
C LEU A 4 -9.78 3.19 11.53
N ALA A 5 -9.29 1.99 11.22
CA ALA A 5 -8.15 1.37 11.86
C ALA A 5 -6.86 1.58 11.06
N VAL A 6 -5.79 1.96 11.75
CA VAL A 6 -4.44 2.10 11.20
C VAL A 6 -3.49 1.22 12.01
N ALA A 7 -2.79 0.31 11.35
CA ALA A 7 -1.80 -0.53 12.02
C ALA A 7 -0.38 -0.02 11.77
N ILE A 8 0.43 0.04 12.81
CA ILE A 8 1.88 0.25 12.69
C ILE A 8 2.57 -1.12 12.79
N ASN A 9 3.12 -1.58 11.67
CA ASN A 9 3.79 -2.87 11.56
C ASN A 9 5.30 -2.66 11.49
N PHE A 10 6.04 -3.28 12.41
CA PHE A 10 7.47 -3.03 12.54
C PHE A 10 8.33 -4.08 11.84
N CYS A 11 9.44 -3.66 11.25
CA CYS A 11 10.60 -4.53 11.05
C CYS A 11 11.92 -3.77 11.17
N GLY A 12 13.04 -4.37 10.74
CA GLY A 12 14.34 -3.70 10.68
C GLY A 12 14.98 -3.43 12.05
N GLY A 13 14.56 -4.16 13.08
CA GLY A 13 15.13 -4.06 14.42
C GLY A 13 16.54 -4.66 14.55
N CYS A 14 17.00 -5.41 13.55
CA CYS A 14 18.32 -6.03 13.52
C CYS A 14 19.45 -5.03 13.24
N ASN A 15 19.19 -3.93 12.51
CA ASN A 15 20.16 -2.89 12.20
C ASN A 15 19.46 -1.54 11.95
N PRO A 16 18.89 -0.91 12.99
CA PRO A 16 18.07 0.28 12.81
C PRO A 16 18.92 1.51 12.46
N ALA A 17 18.53 2.21 11.40
CA ALA A 17 19.06 3.50 10.96
C ALA A 17 18.20 4.70 11.44
N ILE A 18 17.10 4.41 12.12
CA ILE A 18 16.13 5.37 12.69
C ILE A 18 15.65 4.93 14.06
N ASP A 19 15.23 5.86 14.93
CA ASP A 19 14.49 5.53 16.14
C ASP A 19 13.01 5.26 15.83
N ARG A 20 12.72 4.01 15.50
CA ARG A 20 11.36 3.55 15.21
C ARG A 20 10.40 3.66 16.40
N ARG A 21 10.87 3.75 17.65
CA ARG A 21 9.98 3.88 18.81
C ARG A 21 9.48 5.30 18.95
N GLU A 22 10.39 6.27 18.82
CA GLU A 22 10.05 7.70 18.81
C GLU A 22 9.09 8.01 17.66
N ILE A 23 9.45 7.59 16.44
CA ILE A 23 8.62 7.79 15.25
C ILE A 23 7.23 7.15 15.41
N ALA A 24 7.13 5.91 15.89
CA ALA A 24 5.84 5.26 16.11
C ALA A 24 4.98 5.98 17.14
N SER A 25 5.59 6.46 18.23
CA SER A 25 4.86 7.18 19.27
C SER A 25 4.28 8.50 18.76
N GLU A 26 5.05 9.24 17.96
CA GLU A 26 4.56 10.48 17.33
C GLU A 26 3.42 10.22 16.35
N ILE A 27 3.54 9.17 15.53
CA ILE A 27 2.49 8.76 14.58
C ILE A 27 1.22 8.36 15.35
N GLU A 28 1.33 7.49 16.36
CA GLU A 28 0.21 7.04 17.19
C GLU A 28 -0.51 8.23 17.82
N GLN A 29 0.23 9.12 18.51
CA GLN A 29 -0.34 10.30 19.15
C GLN A 29 -1.10 11.18 18.15
N ALA A 30 -0.51 11.47 16.99
CA ALA A 30 -1.12 12.31 15.97
C ALA A 30 -2.37 11.67 15.34
N LEU A 31 -2.35 10.36 15.09
CA LEU A 31 -3.49 9.65 14.50
C LEU A 31 -4.62 9.44 15.50
N THR A 32 -4.32 9.04 16.74
CA THR A 32 -5.34 8.94 17.80
C THR A 32 -5.97 10.29 18.09
N ALA A 33 -5.19 11.38 18.13
CA ALA A 33 -5.73 12.73 18.27
C ALA A 33 -6.64 13.15 17.10
N ALA A 34 -6.43 12.59 15.92
CA ALA A 34 -7.29 12.78 14.75
C ALA A 34 -8.50 11.83 14.70
N GLY A 35 -8.65 10.93 15.67
CA GLY A 35 -9.81 10.03 15.80
C GLY A 35 -9.65 8.66 15.13
N TYR A 36 -8.45 8.29 14.68
CA TYR A 36 -8.17 6.95 14.14
C TYR A 36 -7.91 5.95 15.28
N ALA A 37 -8.31 4.70 15.09
CA ALA A 37 -7.91 3.60 15.97
C ALA A 37 -6.52 3.10 15.54
N VAL A 38 -5.53 3.22 16.41
CA VAL A 38 -4.16 2.77 16.12
C VAL A 38 -3.92 1.41 16.76
N THR A 39 -3.47 0.44 15.98
CA THR A 39 -3.06 -0.89 16.43
C THR A 39 -1.61 -1.16 16.01
N TYR A 40 -1.03 -2.24 16.54
CA TYR A 40 0.36 -2.59 16.29
C TYR A 40 0.48 -4.02 15.78
N ASN A 41 1.24 -4.20 14.70
CA ASN A 41 1.47 -5.49 14.05
C ASN A 41 0.18 -6.25 13.68
N ASP A 42 -0.91 -5.52 13.51
CA ASP A 42 -2.17 -6.01 12.94
C ASP A 42 -2.10 -5.84 11.42
N TRP A 43 -2.35 -6.90 10.66
CA TRP A 43 -2.27 -6.86 9.21
C TRP A 43 -3.64 -6.72 8.54
N ASP A 44 -4.71 -6.69 9.34
CA ASP A 44 -6.09 -6.65 8.87
C ASP A 44 -6.72 -5.25 8.98
N ALA A 45 -5.94 -4.24 9.38
CA ALA A 45 -6.37 -2.85 9.49
C ALA A 45 -6.74 -2.22 8.13
N ASP A 46 -7.50 -1.11 8.16
CA ASP A 46 -7.93 -0.41 6.95
C ASP A 46 -6.75 0.23 6.20
N PHE A 47 -5.70 0.63 6.94
CA PHE A 47 -4.46 1.19 6.39
C PHE A 47 -3.24 0.69 7.17
N LEU A 48 -2.14 0.39 6.47
CA LEU A 48 -0.91 -0.13 7.07
C LEU A 48 0.20 0.93 7.07
N VAL A 49 0.89 1.08 8.19
CA VAL A 49 2.15 1.84 8.30
C VAL A 49 3.27 0.83 8.50
N ARG A 50 4.03 0.57 7.44
CA ARG A 50 5.20 -0.32 7.48
C ARG A 50 6.40 0.48 7.97
N LEU A 51 6.70 0.38 9.26
CA LEU A 51 7.80 1.11 9.91
C LEU A 51 9.04 0.21 10.04
N SER A 52 9.86 0.23 8.99
CA SER A 52 11.08 -0.56 8.90
C SER A 52 12.28 0.26 9.35
N GLY A 53 12.97 -0.22 10.39
CA GLY A 53 14.15 0.46 10.94
C GLY A 53 15.33 0.57 9.97
N CYS A 54 15.38 -0.24 8.92
CA CYS A 54 16.44 -0.25 7.92
C CYS A 54 15.88 -0.25 6.49
N GLU A 55 16.76 0.05 5.51
CA GLU A 55 16.39 0.12 4.08
C GLU A 55 15.99 -1.23 3.47
N ALA A 56 16.31 -2.36 4.13
CA ALA A 56 15.96 -3.69 3.65
C ALA A 56 14.45 -3.96 3.65
N ASN A 57 13.69 -3.25 4.49
CA ASN A 57 12.22 -3.29 4.49
C ASN A 57 11.59 -4.70 4.49
N CYS A 58 12.12 -5.63 5.28
CA CYS A 58 11.68 -7.04 5.32
C CYS A 58 10.16 -7.21 5.55
N ALA A 59 9.51 -6.25 6.22
CA ALA A 59 8.06 -6.23 6.42
C ALA A 59 7.30 -6.30 5.09
N PHE A 60 7.81 -5.65 4.03
CA PHE A 60 7.19 -5.68 2.71
C PHE A 60 7.30 -7.06 2.05
N GLU A 61 8.45 -7.72 2.17
CA GLU A 61 8.69 -9.04 1.57
C GLU A 61 7.92 -10.16 2.27
N TYR A 62 7.89 -10.16 3.60
CA TYR A 62 7.27 -11.27 4.36
C TYR A 62 5.77 -11.13 4.59
N HIS A 63 5.22 -9.93 4.42
CA HIS A 63 3.80 -9.65 4.64
C HIS A 63 3.24 -8.84 3.46
N PRO A 64 3.19 -9.40 2.24
CA PRO A 64 2.53 -8.74 1.13
C PRO A 64 1.06 -8.49 1.50
N SER A 65 0.56 -7.32 1.15
CA SER A 65 -0.82 -6.92 1.41
C SER A 65 -1.31 -6.06 0.24
N ASP A 66 -2.59 -6.18 -0.10
CA ASP A 66 -3.30 -5.31 -1.04
C ASP A 66 -3.92 -4.09 -0.35
N ARG A 67 -3.80 -4.00 0.98
CA ARG A 67 -4.23 -2.84 1.76
C ARG A 67 -3.40 -1.62 1.41
N PRO A 68 -4.01 -0.42 1.43
CA PRO A 68 -3.26 0.82 1.27
C PRO A 68 -2.22 0.96 2.38
N ASP A 69 -1.01 1.37 2.02
CA ASP A 69 0.08 1.47 2.98
C ASP A 69 0.96 2.71 2.81
N ALA A 70 1.61 3.08 3.91
CA ALA A 70 2.71 4.03 3.95
C ALA A 70 3.97 3.29 4.37
N VAL A 71 5.02 3.38 3.56
CA VAL A 71 6.25 2.62 3.75
C VAL A 71 7.39 3.52 4.19
N VAL A 72 7.91 3.23 5.38
CA VAL A 72 9.15 3.78 5.91
C VAL A 72 10.23 2.69 5.89
N ALA A 73 11.35 2.95 5.23
CA ALA A 73 12.49 2.03 5.20
C ALA A 73 13.78 2.77 5.55
N GLY A 74 14.18 2.71 6.82
CA GLY A 74 15.23 3.57 7.35
C GLY A 74 14.86 5.05 7.16
N ARG A 75 15.76 5.82 6.56
CA ARG A 75 15.52 7.26 6.26
C ARG A 75 14.83 7.49 4.93
N THR A 76 13.96 6.57 4.52
CA THR A 76 13.20 6.71 3.28
C THR A 76 11.71 6.61 3.55
N PHE A 77 10.95 7.41 2.79
CA PHE A 77 9.49 7.38 2.75
C PHE A 77 9.06 7.40 1.29
N ALA A 78 8.23 6.44 0.87
CA ALA A 78 7.83 6.28 -0.53
C ALA A 78 9.02 6.26 -1.51
N ALA A 79 10.07 5.50 -1.17
CA ALA A 79 11.33 5.39 -1.91
C ALA A 79 12.16 6.67 -2.05
N VAL A 80 11.84 7.75 -1.32
CA VAL A 80 12.61 9.00 -1.30
C VAL A 80 13.32 9.16 0.04
N LYS A 81 14.60 9.57 0.02
CA LYS A 81 15.34 9.91 1.25
C LYS A 81 14.76 11.15 1.90
N VAL A 82 14.51 11.08 3.19
CA VAL A 82 13.94 12.17 4.01
C VAL A 82 14.69 12.28 5.33
N ALA A 83 14.59 13.45 5.97
CA ALA A 83 15.12 13.62 7.32
C ALA A 83 14.27 12.80 8.31
N GLU A 84 14.91 12.26 9.34
CA GLU A 84 14.29 11.34 10.29
C GLU A 84 13.14 11.99 11.07
N ASP A 85 13.35 13.24 11.51
CA ASP A 85 12.35 14.11 12.14
C ASP A 85 11.13 14.42 11.25
N SER A 86 11.26 14.26 9.93
CA SER A 86 10.15 14.46 8.99
C SER A 86 9.31 13.21 8.74
N LEU A 87 9.77 12.03 9.18
CA LEU A 87 9.07 10.76 8.96
C LEU A 87 7.68 10.72 9.60
N PRO A 88 7.48 11.10 10.87
CA PRO A 88 6.17 11.03 11.51
C PRO A 88 5.13 11.87 10.77
N GLY A 89 5.47 13.13 10.48
CA GLY A 89 4.57 14.05 9.77
C GLY A 89 4.19 13.57 8.36
N ARG A 90 5.15 12.97 7.62
CA ARG A 90 4.88 12.41 6.28
C ARG A 90 3.95 11.20 6.34
N VAL A 91 4.13 10.31 7.30
CA VAL A 91 3.24 9.16 7.50
C VAL A 91 1.83 9.62 7.84
N VAL A 92 1.69 10.51 8.82
CA VAL A 92 0.37 11.06 9.22
C VAL A 92 -0.33 11.73 8.04
N ALA A 93 0.40 12.51 7.25
CA ALA A 93 -0.15 13.15 6.06
C ALA A 93 -0.65 12.14 5.03
N ALA A 94 0.07 11.03 4.82
CA ALA A 94 -0.35 9.99 3.87
C ALA A 94 -1.61 9.24 4.34
N VAL A 95 -1.70 8.93 5.64
CA VAL A 95 -2.90 8.32 6.24
C VAL A 95 -4.12 9.23 6.06
N LYS A 96 -3.96 10.52 6.37
CA LYS A 96 -5.03 11.51 6.21
C LYS A 96 -5.43 11.70 4.75
N ASP A 97 -4.47 11.89 3.84
CA ASP A 97 -4.75 12.02 2.40
C ASP A 97 -5.52 10.81 1.87
N HIS A 98 -5.22 9.60 2.34
CA HIS A 98 -5.94 8.40 1.94
C HIS A 98 -7.41 8.42 2.38
N PHE A 99 -7.68 8.71 3.65
CA PHE A 99 -9.05 8.64 4.18
C PHE A 99 -9.91 9.89 3.92
N GLU A 100 -9.28 11.05 3.77
CA GLU A 100 -9.96 12.33 3.60
C GLU A 100 -10.13 12.70 2.12
N ARG A 101 -9.44 12.03 1.20
CA ARG A 101 -9.69 12.22 -0.23
C ARG A 101 -11.13 11.82 -0.55
N PRO A 102 -11.96 12.74 -1.07
CA PRO A 102 -13.27 12.36 -1.57
C PRO A 102 -13.06 11.35 -2.69
N HIS A 103 -13.65 10.15 -2.55
CA HIS A 103 -13.71 9.17 -3.61
C HIS A 103 -14.18 9.88 -4.89
N ARG A 104 -13.27 10.06 -5.85
CA ARG A 104 -13.69 10.32 -7.21
C ARG A 104 -14.26 9.00 -7.70
N ASP A 105 -15.58 8.87 -7.63
CA ASP A 105 -16.32 7.77 -8.20
C ASP A 105 -15.83 7.54 -9.63
N ASN A 106 -15.13 6.43 -9.84
CA ASN A 106 -14.70 6.00 -11.17
C ASN A 106 -15.89 5.32 -11.86
N ALA A 107 -16.98 6.07 -12.04
CA ALA A 107 -18.11 5.69 -12.87
C ALA A 107 -17.78 6.00 -14.34
N ALA A 108 -16.82 5.28 -14.92
CA ALA A 108 -16.55 5.34 -16.35
C ALA A 108 -15.79 4.10 -16.85
N LEU A 109 -16.26 2.89 -16.54
CA LEU A 109 -15.90 1.66 -17.26
C LEU A 109 -17.05 0.64 -17.16
N SER A 110 -18.26 1.05 -17.57
CA SER A 110 -19.28 0.13 -18.06
C SER A 110 -19.44 0.38 -19.55
N SER A 111 -18.78 -0.46 -20.35
CA SER A 111 -19.23 -0.73 -21.71
C SER A 111 -19.70 -2.17 -21.74
N ASP A 112 -20.99 -2.35 -21.45
CA ASP A 112 -21.75 -3.48 -21.96
C ASP A 112 -21.51 -3.61 -23.46
N GLY A 113 -21.00 -4.77 -23.87
CA GLY A 113 -21.06 -5.27 -25.24
C GLY A 113 -21.65 -6.68 -25.19
N PRO A 114 -22.72 -6.98 -25.94
CA PRO A 114 -23.47 -8.21 -25.76
C PRO A 114 -22.73 -9.41 -26.35
N GLY A 115 -22.95 -10.57 -25.73
CA GLY A 115 -22.48 -11.86 -26.22
C GLY A 115 -23.01 -12.21 -27.61
N GLY A 116 -22.24 -13.04 -28.31
CA GLY A 116 -22.62 -13.67 -29.57
C GLY A 116 -21.76 -14.91 -29.82
N ALA A 117 -22.42 -16.06 -29.85
CA ALA A 117 -21.88 -17.40 -30.01
C ALA A 117 -20.97 -17.60 -31.24
N GLY A 118 -20.05 -18.58 -31.17
CA GLY A 118 -19.47 -19.23 -32.36
C GLY A 118 -20.54 -19.98 -33.19
N PRO A 119 -20.20 -20.67 -34.30
CA PRO A 119 -19.17 -21.73 -34.29
C PRO A 119 -18.41 -21.95 -35.62
N GLU A 120 -17.58 -23.01 -35.61
CA GLU A 120 -17.21 -23.90 -36.72
C GLU A 120 -16.29 -23.45 -37.87
N ALA A 121 -15.10 -24.08 -37.87
CA ALA A 121 -14.53 -24.90 -38.94
C ALA A 121 -14.66 -24.45 -40.42
N ALA A 122 -13.49 -24.20 -41.03
CA ALA A 122 -13.22 -24.62 -42.40
C ALA A 122 -11.73 -24.91 -42.59
N ALA A 123 -11.41 -26.19 -42.77
CA ALA A 123 -10.17 -26.66 -43.37
C ALA A 123 -10.35 -26.75 -44.89
N ILE A 124 -9.36 -26.30 -45.67
CA ILE A 124 -8.96 -26.77 -47.02
C ILE A 124 -7.69 -25.97 -47.40
N GLY A 125 -6.50 -26.58 -47.54
CA GLY A 125 -5.99 -27.18 -48.79
C GLY A 125 -5.38 -26.09 -49.69
N GLY A 126 -4.17 -26.12 -50.25
CA GLY A 126 -3.09 -27.09 -50.43
C GLY A 126 -2.09 -26.53 -51.47
N LEU A 127 -0.93 -27.19 -51.65
CA LEU A 127 0.05 -27.08 -52.75
C LEU A 127 0.77 -25.70 -52.92
N GLY A 128 2.07 -25.53 -52.66
CA GLY A 128 3.26 -26.16 -53.28
C GLY A 128 3.88 -25.23 -54.36
N PRO A 129 5.08 -25.46 -54.93
CA PRO A 129 6.37 -25.81 -54.34
C PRO A 129 7.52 -24.82 -54.73
N ASP A 130 8.72 -25.08 -54.20
CA ASP A 130 10.07 -24.81 -54.72
C ASP A 130 10.43 -23.45 -55.35
N ARG A 131 11.37 -22.75 -54.70
CA ARG A 131 12.63 -22.25 -55.29
C ARG A 131 13.64 -21.83 -54.23
#